data_AF-A0A2V7V8F5-F1
#
_entry.id   AF-A0A2V7V8F5-F1
#
_cell.length_a   1.000
_cell.length_b   1.000
_cell.length_c   1.000
_cell.angle_alpha   90.00
_cell.angle_beta   90.00
_cell.angle_gamma   90.00
#
_symmetry.space_group_name_H-M   'P 1'
#
loop_
_entity.id
_entity.type
_entity.pdbx_description
1 polymer ?
#
loop_
_entity_poly.entity_id
_entity_poly.type
_entity_poly.pdbx_seq_one_letter_code
_entity_poly.pdbx_strand_id
1 'polypeptide(L)'
;IFGILWPRLNGTGAICSLLAGFVMGAVRFVFEVLDKSRHYTSPALRWLVDLNFLHYAILMFVVCAAVLVAVSLMTPAPERKKLAGLTFATVDEKIDTAAVAPVHTLARETRFEHRVNVAFSGALLATVIGLWIYFR
;
A
#
# COMPACT_ATOMS: atom_id res chain seq x y z
N ILE A 1 -1.39 -3.70 -0.64
CA ILE A 1 -2.39 -4.16 0.35
C ILE A 1 -3.57 -4.80 -0.36
N PHE A 2 -4.44 -4.01 -0.98
CA PHE A 2 -5.70 -4.53 -1.51
C PHE A 2 -5.54 -5.59 -2.62
N GLY A 3 -4.54 -5.46 -3.50
CA GLY A 3 -4.34 -6.42 -4.60
C GLY A 3 -4.08 -7.86 -4.17
N ILE A 4 -3.53 -8.08 -2.97
CA ILE A 4 -3.29 -9.44 -2.42
C ILE A 4 -4.53 -9.93 -1.66
N LEU A 5 -5.27 -9.01 -1.03
CA LEU A 5 -6.44 -9.30 -0.21
C LEU A 5 -7.73 -9.52 -1.01
N TRP A 6 -7.86 -8.89 -2.19
CA TRP A 6 -9.10 -8.90 -2.96
C TRP A 6 -8.88 -9.21 -4.45
N PRO A 7 -9.25 -10.42 -4.91
CA PRO A 7 -9.05 -10.84 -6.30
C PRO A 7 -9.81 -10.03 -7.35
N ARG A 8 -10.78 -9.19 -6.94
CA ARG A 8 -11.58 -8.39 -7.87
C ARG A 8 -10.81 -7.17 -8.41
N LEU A 9 -9.73 -6.77 -7.75
CA LEU A 9 -8.91 -5.63 -8.16
C LEU A 9 -8.05 -5.97 -9.36
N ASN A 10 -7.90 -4.99 -10.25
CA ASN A 10 -7.25 -5.17 -11.55
C ASN A 10 -6.20 -4.10 -11.85
N GLY A 11 -5.42 -4.33 -12.91
CA GLY A 11 -4.33 -3.45 -13.32
C GLY A 11 -4.79 -2.03 -13.69
N THR A 12 -5.98 -1.89 -14.29
CA THR A 12 -6.53 -0.58 -14.63
C THR A 12 -6.80 0.26 -13.38
N GLY A 13 -7.44 -0.32 -12.36
CA GLY A 13 -7.66 0.37 -11.09
C GLY A 13 -6.34 0.71 -10.38
N ALA A 14 -5.36 -0.18 -10.44
CA ALA A 14 -4.03 0.07 -9.89
C ALA A 14 -3.34 1.27 -10.54
N ILE A 15 -3.29 1.33 -11.88
CA ILE A 15 -2.69 2.44 -12.63
C ILE A 15 -3.44 3.75 -12.36
N CYS A 16 -4.78 3.74 -12.41
CA CYS A 16 -5.58 4.93 -12.11
C CYS A 16 -5.35 5.45 -10.69
N SER A 17 -5.28 4.56 -9.69
CA SER A 17 -5.00 4.95 -8.30
C SER A 17 -3.59 5.52 -8.12
N LEU A 18 -2.59 4.95 -8.80
CA LEU A 18 -1.21 5.42 -8.77
C LEU A 18 -1.09 6.82 -9.39
N LEU A 19 -1.69 7.02 -10.57
CA LEU A 19 -1.68 8.31 -11.25
C LEU A 19 -2.44 9.37 -10.46
N ALA A 20 -3.59 9.04 -9.88
CA ALA A 20 -4.33 9.95 -9.01
C ALA A 20 -3.50 10.38 -7.80
N GLY A 21 -2.87 9.42 -7.09
CA GLY A 21 -1.98 9.69 -5.97
C GLY A 21 -0.78 10.55 -6.35
N PHE A 22 -0.16 10.25 -7.50
CA PHE A 22 0.97 11.02 -8.03
C PHE A 22 0.57 12.47 -8.33
N VAL A 23 -0.54 12.69 -9.03
CA VAL A 23 -1.02 14.04 -9.36
C VAL A 23 -1.32 14.82 -8.09
N MET A 24 -2.06 14.24 -7.15
CA MET A 24 -2.35 14.92 -5.88
C MET A 24 -1.07 15.25 -5.11
N GLY A 25 -0.14 14.29 -4.98
CA GLY A 25 1.16 14.50 -4.33
C GLY A 25 1.97 15.62 -4.99
N ALA A 26 2.05 15.62 -6.32
CA ALA A 26 2.76 16.65 -7.08
C ALA A 26 2.12 18.03 -6.92
N VAL A 27 0.79 18.12 -6.96
CA VAL A 27 0.04 19.37 -6.73
C VAL A 27 0.38 19.97 -5.35
N ARG A 28 0.34 19.15 -4.29
CA ARG A 28 0.71 19.60 -2.94
C ARG A 28 2.17 20.04 -2.87
N PHE A 29 3.09 19.27 -3.45
CA PHE A 29 4.52 19.62 -3.49
C PHE A 29 4.76 20.96 -4.20
N VAL A 30 4.15 21.17 -5.38
CA VAL A 30 4.28 22.41 -6.13
C VAL A 30 3.74 23.60 -5.34
N PHE A 31 2.57 23.48 -4.71
CA PHE A 31 2.01 24.56 -3.90
C PHE A 31 2.86 24.89 -2.68
N GLU A 32 3.40 23.89 -1.98
CA GLU A 32 4.29 24.11 -0.86
C GLU A 32 5.59 24.82 -1.28
N VAL A 33 6.14 24.48 -2.45
CA VAL A 33 7.33 25.15 -3.00
C VAL A 33 7.02 26.59 -3.39
N LEU A 34 5.89 26.84 -4.05
CA LEU A 34 5.51 28.18 -4.50
C LEU A 34 5.10 29.11 -3.36
N ASP A 35 4.50 28.55 -2.29
CA ASP A 35 4.07 29.34 -1.14
C ASP A 35 5.26 30.03 -0.45
N LYS A 36 6.43 29.39 -0.43
CA LYS A 36 7.69 29.99 0.07
C LYS A 36 8.08 31.29 -0.64
N SER A 37 7.60 31.52 -1.87
CA SER A 37 7.96 32.69 -2.68
C SER A 37 6.84 33.72 -2.82
N ARG A 38 5.57 33.31 -2.78
CA ARG A 38 4.42 34.20 -3.09
C ARG A 38 3.36 34.31 -2.00
N HIS A 39 3.46 33.54 -0.91
CA HIS A 39 2.53 33.51 0.22
C HIS A 39 1.04 33.62 -0.18
N TYR A 40 0.40 32.47 -0.44
CA TYR A 40 -0.98 32.42 -0.93
C TYR A 40 -2.00 32.78 0.15
N THR A 41 -2.88 33.75 -0.08
CA THR A 41 -3.93 34.18 0.87
C THR A 41 -5.26 33.42 0.77
N SER A 42 -5.45 32.57 -0.23
CA SER A 42 -6.70 31.84 -0.41
C SER A 42 -6.88 30.73 0.66
N PRO A 43 -8.03 30.67 1.35
CA PRO A 43 -8.23 29.74 2.47
C PRO A 43 -8.04 28.26 2.11
N ALA A 44 -8.49 27.85 0.91
CA ALA A 44 -8.40 26.46 0.47
C ALA A 44 -6.96 26.01 0.16
N LEU A 45 -6.15 26.86 -0.47
CA LEU A 45 -4.73 26.57 -0.74
C LEU A 45 -3.92 26.57 0.55
N ARG A 46 -4.21 27.51 1.45
CA ARG A 46 -3.52 27.63 2.73
C ARG A 46 -3.80 26.41 3.61
N TRP A 47 -5.04 25.92 3.64
CA TRP A 47 -5.36 24.63 4.27
C TRP A 47 -4.54 23.47 3.66
N LEU A 48 -4.42 23.38 2.34
CA LEU A 48 -3.65 22.31 1.68
C LEU A 48 -2.16 22.36 1.99
N VAL A 49 -1.56 23.55 2.09
CA VAL A 49 -0.14 23.76 2.38
C VAL A 49 0.18 23.57 3.86
N ASP A 50 -0.66 24.10 4.75
CA ASP A 50 -0.47 24.03 6.21
C ASP A 50 -0.74 22.62 6.77
N LEU A 51 -1.44 21.76 6.02
CA LEU A 51 -1.63 20.37 6.40
C LEU A 51 -0.30 19.65 6.56
N ASN A 52 -0.10 19.10 7.77
CA ASN A 52 1.04 18.25 8.05
C ASN A 52 1.09 17.05 7.09
N PHE A 53 2.30 16.72 6.63
CA PHE A 53 2.55 15.64 5.68
C PHE A 53 1.90 14.30 6.07
N LEU A 54 1.87 13.95 7.35
CA LEU A 54 1.29 12.69 7.81
C LEU A 54 -0.24 12.63 7.63
N HIS A 55 -0.93 13.74 7.91
CA HIS A 55 -2.39 13.84 7.71
C HIS A 55 -2.71 13.78 6.21
N TYR A 56 -1.91 14.47 5.40
CA TYR A 56 -2.02 14.42 3.95
C TYR A 56 -1.82 12.99 3.42
N ALA A 57 -0.84 12.25 3.94
CA ALA A 57 -0.55 10.88 3.53
C ALA A 57 -1.73 9.93 3.80
N ILE A 58 -2.39 10.05 4.96
CA ILE A 58 -3.58 9.24 5.28
C ILE A 58 -4.75 9.60 4.35
N LEU A 59 -4.98 10.89 4.12
CA LEU A 59 -6.02 11.35 3.19
C LEU A 59 -5.76 10.80 1.77
N MET A 60 -4.53 10.93 1.27
CA MET A 60 -4.10 10.38 -0.01
C MET A 60 -4.33 8.86 -0.09
N PHE A 61 -3.97 8.14 0.96
CA PHE A 61 -4.16 6.69 1.02
C PHE A 61 -5.64 6.30 0.86
N VAL A 62 -6.55 6.98 1.57
CA VAL A 62 -7.99 6.72 1.48
C VAL A 62 -8.52 7.04 0.08
N VAL A 63 -8.13 8.17 -0.51
CA VAL A 63 -8.56 8.54 -1.88
C VAL A 63 -8.03 7.53 -2.91
N CYS A 64 -6.75 7.16 -2.85
CA CYS A 64 -6.18 6.15 -3.73
C CYS A 64 -6.86 4.80 -3.59
N ALA A 65 -7.18 4.37 -2.36
CA ALA A 65 -7.92 3.14 -2.11
C ALA A 65 -9.34 3.20 -2.73
N ALA A 66 -10.04 4.31 -2.58
CA ALA A 66 -11.36 4.52 -3.18
C ALA A 66 -11.30 4.49 -4.72
N VAL A 67 -10.33 5.18 -5.32
CA VAL A 67 -10.11 5.17 -6.78
C VAL A 67 -9.80 3.76 -7.29
N LEU A 68 -8.90 3.04 -6.60
CA LEU A 68 -8.56 1.66 -6.92
C LEU A 68 -9.81 0.78 -6.94
N VAL A 69 -10.62 0.82 -5.88
CA VAL A 69 -11.85 0.02 -5.77
C VAL A 69 -12.87 0.41 -6.82
N ALA A 70 -13.17 1.70 -6.97
CA ALA A 70 -14.17 2.19 -7.92
C ALA A 70 -13.81 1.82 -9.37
N VAL A 71 -12.59 2.12 -9.81
CA VAL A 71 -12.16 1.83 -11.18
C VAL A 71 -12.08 0.33 -11.42
N SER A 72 -11.59 -0.45 -10.46
CA SER A 72 -11.57 -1.91 -10.62
C SER A 72 -12.97 -2.51 -10.73
N LEU A 73 -13.97 -1.99 -10.02
CA LEU A 73 -15.36 -2.44 -10.14
C LEU A 73 -16.01 -2.02 -11.47
N MET A 74 -15.67 -0.85 -12.00
CA MET A 74 -16.18 -0.34 -13.27
C MET A 74 -15.55 -1.00 -14.50
N THR A 75 -14.40 -1.65 -14.34
CA THR A 75 -13.66 -2.30 -15.43
C THR A 75 -13.80 -3.82 -15.36
N PRO A 76 -13.53 -4.53 -16.48
CA PRO A 76 -13.65 -5.99 -16.52
C PRO A 76 -12.87 -6.67 -15.40
N ALA A 77 -13.45 -7.75 -14.86
CA ALA A 77 -12.79 -8.56 -13.86
C ALA A 77 -11.54 -9.23 -14.45
N PRO A 78 -10.43 -9.32 -13.68
CA PRO A 78 -9.23 -10.00 -14.14
C PRO A 78 -9.47 -11.51 -14.29
N GLU A 79 -8.90 -12.09 -15.33
CA GLU A 79 -8.97 -13.54 -15.59
C GLU A 79 -8.30 -14.32 -14.46
N ARG A 80 -8.93 -15.41 -14.00
CA ARG A 80 -8.44 -16.23 -12.89
C ARG A 80 -7.02 -16.77 -13.12
N LYS A 81 -6.68 -17.12 -14.36
CA LYS A 81 -5.33 -17.56 -14.76
C LYS A 81 -4.25 -16.52 -14.47
N LYS A 82 -4.58 -15.22 -14.55
CA LYS A 82 -3.65 -14.11 -14.26
C LYS A 82 -3.52 -13.83 -12.77
N LEU A 83 -4.39 -14.41 -11.94
CA LEU A 83 -4.41 -14.23 -10.49
C LEU A 83 -3.78 -15.41 -9.75
N ALA A 84 -3.58 -16.56 -10.40
CA ALA A 84 -3.00 -17.76 -9.81
C ALA A 84 -1.70 -17.42 -9.05
N GLY A 85 -1.62 -17.81 -7.78
CA GLY A 85 -0.47 -17.53 -6.91
C GLY A 85 -0.25 -16.08 -6.48
N LEU A 86 -1.06 -15.11 -6.93
CA LEU A 86 -0.84 -13.67 -6.65
C LEU A 86 -1.69 -13.09 -5.52
N THR A 87 -2.74 -13.79 -5.10
CA THR A 87 -3.65 -13.35 -4.02
C THR A 87 -3.78 -14.44 -2.96
N PHE A 88 -4.15 -14.09 -1.72
CA PHE A 88 -4.37 -15.11 -0.69
C PHE A 88 -5.46 -16.12 -1.08
N ALA A 89 -6.44 -15.70 -1.89
CA ALA A 89 -7.51 -16.55 -2.39
C ALA A 89 -7.10 -17.41 -3.61
N THR A 90 -5.89 -17.23 -4.14
CA THR A 90 -5.35 -17.98 -5.30
C THR A 90 -4.01 -18.61 -5.00
N VAL A 91 -3.58 -18.62 -3.73
CA VAL A 91 -2.23 -19.08 -3.33
C VAL A 91 -2.00 -20.56 -3.67
N ASP A 92 -3.05 -21.39 -3.62
CA ASP A 92 -3.00 -22.81 -3.99
C ASP A 92 -3.20 -23.06 -5.50
N GLU A 93 -3.58 -22.03 -6.27
CA GLU A 93 -3.72 -22.15 -7.71
C GLU A 93 -2.35 -22.12 -8.37
N LYS A 94 -1.98 -23.23 -9.01
CA LYS A 94 -0.73 -23.31 -9.77
C LYS A 94 -0.81 -22.41 -10.98
N ILE A 95 0.20 -21.55 -11.14
CA ILE A 95 0.39 -20.78 -12.37
C ILE A 95 0.72 -21.78 -13.48
N ASP A 96 -0.11 -21.87 -14.52
CA ASP A 96 0.20 -22.56 -15.78
C ASP A 96 1.29 -21.77 -16.54
N THR A 97 2.49 -21.64 -15.97
CA THR A 97 3.65 -21.11 -16.69
C THR A 97 4.29 -22.24 -17.47
N ALA A 98 4.34 -22.08 -18.78
CA ALA A 98 5.18 -22.86 -19.68
C ALA A 98 6.61 -22.98 -19.11
N ALA A 99 7.07 -24.22 -18.89
CA ALA A 99 8.46 -24.66 -18.73
C ALA A 99 9.46 -23.72 -18.00
N VAL A 100 9.04 -22.98 -16.98
CA VAL A 100 9.96 -22.33 -16.04
C VAL A 100 10.10 -23.25 -14.83
N ALA A 101 11.34 -23.54 -14.43
CA ALA A 101 11.67 -24.42 -13.31
C ALA A 101 10.77 -24.14 -12.09
N PRO A 102 10.37 -25.17 -11.33
CA PRO A 102 9.43 -25.00 -10.22
C PRO A 102 9.93 -23.90 -9.29
N VAL A 103 9.14 -22.83 -9.19
CA VAL A 103 9.31 -21.79 -8.18
C VAL A 103 9.47 -22.52 -6.85
N HIS A 104 10.57 -22.27 -6.15
CA HIS A 104 10.85 -22.88 -4.85
C HIS A 104 9.59 -22.77 -3.98
N THR A 105 8.92 -23.90 -3.76
CA THR A 105 7.86 -24.00 -2.76
C THR A 105 8.48 -23.48 -1.48
N LEU A 106 7.99 -22.33 -0.96
CA LEU A 106 8.54 -21.73 0.24
C LEU A 106 8.60 -22.83 1.30
N ALA A 107 9.82 -23.22 1.67
CA ALA A 107 10.02 -24.30 2.61
C ALA A 107 9.25 -23.94 3.88
N ARG A 108 8.35 -24.83 4.31
CA ARG A 108 7.52 -24.60 5.49
C ARG A 108 8.45 -24.29 6.66
N GLU A 109 8.22 -23.15 7.30
CA GLU A 109 8.99 -22.69 8.46
C GLU A 109 9.18 -23.83 9.46
N THR A 110 10.43 -24.09 9.85
CA THR A 110 10.73 -25.10 10.86
C THR A 110 10.27 -24.63 12.24
N ARG A 111 9.94 -25.57 13.14
CA ARG A 111 9.48 -25.21 14.50
C ARG A 111 10.48 -24.35 15.28
N PHE A 112 11.77 -24.49 14.97
CA PHE A 112 12.81 -23.67 15.60
C PHE A 112 12.78 -22.24 15.07
N GLU A 113 12.76 -22.05 13.74
CA GLU A 113 12.63 -20.73 13.09
C GLU A 113 11.39 -19.98 13.60
N HIS A 114 10.26 -20.66 13.72
CA HIS A 114 9.03 -20.07 14.23
C HIS A 114 9.18 -19.54 15.66
N ARG A 115 9.76 -20.34 16.56
CA ARG A 115 10.00 -19.92 17.94
C ARG A 115 10.95 -18.73 18.03
N VAL A 116 11.98 -18.72 17.20
CA VAL A 116 12.96 -17.63 17.11
C VAL A 116 12.29 -16.35 16.58
N ASN A 117 11.49 -16.45 15.51
CA ASN A 117 10.75 -15.32 14.94
C ASN A 117 9.76 -14.70 15.94
N VAL A 118 9.03 -15.53 16.68
CA VAL A 118 8.11 -15.06 17.73
C VAL A 118 8.87 -14.38 18.87
N ALA A 119 9.99 -14.97 19.31
CA ALA A 119 10.82 -14.38 20.36
C ALA A 119 11.38 -13.00 19.95
N PHE A 120 11.92 -12.87 18.74
CA PHE A 120 12.41 -11.58 18.24
C PHE A 120 11.30 -10.56 18.04
N SER A 121 10.14 -10.97 17.53
CA SER A 121 8.97 -10.08 17.40
C SER A 121 8.51 -9.56 18.77
N GLY A 122 8.48 -10.44 19.79
CA GLY A 122 8.15 -10.07 21.16
C GLY A 122 9.19 -9.11 21.77
N ALA A 123 10.48 -9.38 21.59
CA ALA A 123 11.56 -8.50 22.05
C ALA A 123 11.49 -7.11 21.40
N LEU A 124 11.19 -7.05 20.09
CA LEU A 124 11.01 -5.79 19.37
C LEU A 124 9.83 -4.99 19.93
N LEU A 125 8.67 -5.63 20.14
CA LEU A 125 7.50 -4.98 20.75
C LEU A 125 7.80 -4.47 22.16
N ALA A 126 8.43 -5.29 23.00
CA ALA A 126 8.81 -4.90 24.36
C ALA A 126 9.76 -3.70 24.37
N THR A 127 10.73 -3.67 23.45
CA THR A 127 11.69 -2.56 23.33
C THR A 127 10.99 -1.28 22.88
N VAL A 128 10.13 -1.35 21.85
CA VAL A 128 9.37 -0.19 21.36
C VAL A 128 8.45 0.37 22.45
N ILE A 129 7.71 -0.50 23.15
CA ILE A 129 6.82 -0.11 24.25
C ILE A 129 7.62 0.48 25.41
N GLY A 130 8.74 -0.15 25.80
CA GLY A 130 9.61 0.33 26.87
C GLY A 130 10.18 1.71 26.58
N LEU A 131 10.70 1.92 25.36
CA LEU A 131 11.18 3.23 24.90
C LEU A 131 10.07 4.27 24.90
N TRP A 132 8.87 3.91 24.41
CA TRP A 132 7.72 4.81 24.41
C TRP A 132 7.31 5.20 25.83
N ILE A 133 7.31 4.28 26.80
CA ILE A 133 6.98 4.59 28.20
C ILE A 133 8.07 5.46 28.84
N TYR A 134 9.35 5.20 28.55
CA TYR A 134 10.48 5.93 29.15
C TYR A 134 10.60 7.37 28.62
N PHE A 135 10.36 7.59 27.33
CA PHE A 135 10.51 8.89 26.65
C PHE A 135 9.20 9.67 26.46
N ARG A 136 8.07 9.11 26.90
CA ARG A 136 6.80 9.83 26.98
C ARG A 136 6.81 10.84 28.12
#